data_AF-V4HV29-F1
#
_entry.id   AF-V4HV29-F1
#
_cell.length_a   1.000
_cell.length_b   1.000
_cell.length_c   1.000
_cell.angle_alpha   90.00
_cell.angle_beta   90.00
_cell.angle_gamma   90.00
#
_symmetry.space_group_name_H-M   'P 1'
#
loop_
_entity.id
_entity.type
_entity.pdbx_description
1 polymer ?
#
loop_
_entity_poly.entity_id
_entity_poly.type
_entity_poly.pdbx_seq_one_letter_code
_entity_poly.pdbx_strand_id
1 'polypeptide(L)'
;MLTTSLLMTSTLIGTAGLGDLDTLPQQAIEPIMITLPKGEYTLRDTEGKYLNRTVQIAPFSLGKYEVTVAEFNQFIQATNYTMPDKCYHKTANGLTFEAKGNWQANDKSTGFYHPVTCITWHAAHAYTQWLAKVTGKPYRLPTSVEWAYAAKAKQSSDYYFGDKDRNPQACDFENVRDLSSEGERQFHTNSSNGRLKWDCIDNTGYTSVVGTFKPNQFGLHDMLSNLNEMTLSCPEDWGATETSEQNCHTKISVGGDWKYGIKPYFHRSNMPTDFSGAVEGFRIALSGLAPPIEQQTLRTAVFKASLEAAQHAARTQNKLASEIPDAVQQLKIKQNGLLTHLSWQKSPDPEVSSYRVYRSYSSRGALKLIANNVLDPYFTDANSDVFTYRYAVVAVKHFMQSDYSNQVYASRVHTHILPGRIEAENTAGKNRNTVEVTNDLDGRYHIGGWRGVLPEQSSRYKIKVSKAGLYKVHSRVASKESNQGFTLSVNGKQYPFPITDTGGFQHWQTQEGTAIFLEKGEHHLDLAVTEGNWRLNWIDMHPM
;
A
#
# COMPACT_ATOMS: atom_id res chain seq x y z
N MET A 1 -13.39 37.25 53.70
CA MET A 1 -13.78 35.87 53.31
C MET A 1 -12.97 35.50 52.10
N LEU A 2 -12.11 34.49 52.24
CA LEU A 2 -11.08 34.10 51.28
C LEU A 2 -11.70 33.51 50.02
N THR A 3 -11.25 33.99 48.86
CA THR A 3 -11.36 33.31 47.57
C THR A 3 -10.15 32.39 47.41
N THR A 4 -10.38 31.09 47.49
CA THR A 4 -9.38 30.03 47.25
C THR A 4 -9.11 29.92 45.75
N SER A 5 -8.02 30.52 45.29
CA SER A 5 -7.43 30.20 43.98
C SER A 5 -6.84 28.80 44.03
N LEU A 6 -7.42 27.88 43.28
CA LEU A 6 -6.83 26.58 42.98
C LEU A 6 -5.72 26.80 41.94
N LEU A 7 -4.48 26.94 42.40
CA LEU A 7 -3.28 26.86 41.57
C LEU A 7 -3.17 25.41 41.06
N MET A 8 -3.57 25.17 39.80
CA MET A 8 -3.05 24.02 39.06
C MET A 8 -1.56 24.25 38.85
N THR A 9 -0.74 23.61 39.69
CA THR A 9 0.67 23.43 39.39
C THR A 9 0.77 22.57 38.13
N SER A 10 1.06 23.20 37.00
CA SER A 10 1.56 22.52 35.81
C SER A 10 2.89 21.87 36.18
N THR A 11 2.88 20.61 36.58
CA THR A 11 4.07 19.77 36.47
C THR A 11 4.39 19.70 34.98
N LEU A 12 5.42 20.44 34.55
CA LEU A 12 6.09 20.19 33.29
C LEU A 12 6.51 18.71 33.31
N ILE A 13 5.76 17.86 32.62
CA ILE A 13 6.31 16.60 32.13
C ILE A 13 7.23 17.02 31.00
N GLY A 14 8.52 17.17 31.33
CA GLY A 14 9.54 17.46 30.33
C GLY A 14 9.48 16.39 29.24
N THR A 15 9.29 16.82 28.00
CA THR A 15 9.56 15.98 26.83
C THR A 15 11.07 15.71 26.83
N ALA A 16 11.49 14.57 27.39
CA ALA A 16 12.88 14.14 27.33
C ALA A 16 13.25 13.94 25.85
N GLY A 17 13.95 14.92 25.27
CA GLY A 17 14.53 14.82 23.93
C GLY A 17 15.90 14.14 23.97
N LEU A 18 16.53 13.95 22.81
CA LEU A 18 17.92 13.46 22.72
C LEU A 18 18.91 14.24 23.62
N GLY A 19 18.61 15.49 23.97
CA GLY A 19 19.42 16.31 24.86
C GLY A 19 19.74 15.68 26.22
N ASP A 20 18.86 14.83 26.75
CA ASP A 20 19.14 14.10 28.01
C ASP A 20 20.07 12.90 27.78
N LEU A 21 20.06 12.30 26.58
CA LEU A 21 20.94 11.18 26.21
C LEU A 21 22.35 11.65 25.80
N ASP A 22 22.46 12.86 25.26
CA ASP A 22 23.72 13.44 24.78
C ASP A 22 24.63 13.95 25.90
N THR A 23 24.11 14.08 27.13
CA THR A 23 24.87 14.51 28.33
C THR A 23 25.46 13.34 29.14
N LEU A 24 25.07 12.10 28.81
CA LEU A 24 25.52 10.89 29.51
C LEU A 24 26.87 10.38 28.96
N PRO A 25 27.63 9.59 29.74
CA PRO A 25 28.82 8.90 29.23
C PRO A 25 28.51 8.16 27.93
N GLN A 26 29.46 8.15 26.99
CA GLN A 26 29.32 7.62 25.62
C GLN A 26 29.27 6.07 25.59
N GLN A 27 28.33 5.50 26.33
CA GLN A 27 27.95 4.10 26.30
C GLN A 27 26.89 3.90 25.21
N ALA A 28 26.87 2.73 24.59
CA ALA A 28 25.85 2.42 23.59
C ALA A 28 24.47 2.27 24.25
N ILE A 29 23.42 2.73 23.56
CA ILE A 29 22.04 2.31 23.79
C ILE A 29 21.94 0.89 23.21
N GLU A 30 21.75 -0.09 24.08
CA GLU A 30 21.53 -1.48 23.69
C GLU A 30 20.02 -1.71 23.49
N PRO A 31 19.59 -2.28 22.35
CA PRO A 31 18.19 -2.60 22.13
C PRO A 31 17.62 -3.52 23.20
N ILE A 32 16.36 -3.31 23.57
CA ILE A 32 15.67 -4.15 24.55
C ILE A 32 15.42 -5.51 23.90
N MET A 33 16.00 -6.57 24.47
CA MET A 33 15.97 -7.91 23.90
C MET A 33 15.00 -8.85 24.62
N ILE A 34 14.39 -9.77 23.88
CA ILE A 34 13.60 -10.89 24.38
C ILE A 34 14.35 -12.19 24.08
N THR A 35 14.59 -13.01 25.09
CA THR A 35 15.12 -14.38 24.91
C THR A 35 14.02 -15.30 24.44
N LEU A 36 14.23 -15.89 23.26
CA LEU A 36 13.35 -16.89 22.67
C LEU A 36 13.85 -18.29 23.02
N PRO A 37 12.93 -19.20 23.40
CA PRO A 37 13.32 -20.56 23.78
C PRO A 37 13.77 -21.35 22.55
N LYS A 38 14.45 -22.47 22.79
CA LYS A 38 14.61 -23.49 21.75
C LYS A 38 13.25 -23.94 21.24
N GLY A 39 13.18 -24.30 19.97
CA GLY A 39 11.95 -24.83 19.39
C GLY A 39 12.17 -25.37 17.99
N GLU A 40 11.07 -25.59 17.28
CA GLU A 40 11.10 -26.04 15.91
C GLU A 40 10.17 -25.18 15.05
N TYR A 41 10.48 -25.10 13.76
CA TYR A 41 9.70 -24.34 12.80
C TYR A 41 9.52 -25.15 11.51
N THR A 42 8.26 -25.44 11.16
CA THR A 42 7.92 -26.09 9.90
C THR A 42 7.83 -25.05 8.79
N LEU A 43 8.65 -25.22 7.75
CA LEU A 43 8.73 -24.29 6.62
C LEU A 43 7.44 -24.29 5.79
N ARG A 44 7.09 -23.10 5.32
CA ARG A 44 6.03 -22.84 4.35
C ARG A 44 6.58 -21.98 3.21
N ASP A 45 6.05 -22.15 2.00
CA ASP A 45 6.31 -21.23 0.90
C ASP A 45 5.55 -19.89 1.09
N THR A 46 5.71 -18.97 0.14
CA THR A 46 5.06 -17.65 0.18
C THR A 46 3.54 -17.70 0.06
N GLU A 47 3.00 -18.81 -0.44
CA GLU A 47 1.55 -19.06 -0.58
C GLU A 47 0.97 -19.76 0.66
N GLY A 48 1.83 -20.11 1.62
CA GLY A 48 1.43 -20.74 2.87
C GLY A 48 1.31 -22.26 2.78
N LYS A 49 1.80 -22.91 1.73
CA LYS A 49 1.85 -24.37 1.64
C LYS A 49 3.02 -24.91 2.45
N TYR A 50 2.77 -25.94 3.25
CA TYR A 50 3.81 -26.63 4.02
C TYR A 50 4.78 -27.37 3.10
N LEU A 51 6.07 -27.25 3.39
CA LEU A 51 7.16 -27.85 2.60
C LEU A 51 7.69 -29.17 3.20
N ASN A 52 6.99 -29.74 4.18
CA ASN A 52 7.39 -30.97 4.90
C ASN A 52 8.84 -30.96 5.41
N ARG A 53 9.38 -29.78 5.71
CA ARG A 53 10.72 -29.58 6.25
C ARG A 53 10.62 -28.77 7.53
N THR A 54 11.12 -29.34 8.62
CA THR A 54 11.17 -28.71 9.94
C THR A 54 12.60 -28.42 10.30
N VAL A 55 12.87 -27.23 10.81
CA VAL A 55 14.19 -26.79 11.26
C VAL A 55 14.18 -26.56 12.77
N GLN A 56 15.29 -26.89 13.42
CA GLN A 56 15.48 -26.69 14.85
C GLN A 56 16.03 -25.30 15.11
N ILE A 57 15.42 -24.58 16.05
CA ILE A 57 15.78 -23.22 16.44
C ILE A 57 16.48 -23.31 17.80
N ALA A 58 17.76 -22.92 17.83
CA ALA A 58 18.49 -22.76 19.07
C ALA A 58 17.95 -21.55 19.86
N PRO A 59 18.13 -21.49 21.20
CA PRO A 59 17.82 -20.28 21.95
C PRO A 59 18.64 -19.09 21.44
N PHE A 60 17.97 -17.98 21.22
CA PHE A 60 18.58 -16.71 20.82
C PHE A 60 17.74 -15.56 21.36
N SER A 61 18.23 -14.35 21.22
CA SER A 61 17.49 -13.16 21.59
C SER A 61 17.15 -12.31 20.37
N LEU A 62 15.96 -11.72 20.37
CA LEU A 62 15.50 -10.82 19.32
C LEU A 62 15.08 -9.49 19.94
N GLY A 63 15.31 -8.39 19.22
CA GLY A 63 14.86 -7.06 19.61
C GLY A 63 13.36 -7.07 19.83
N LYS A 64 12.94 -6.60 21.01
CA LYS A 64 11.54 -6.45 21.40
C LYS A 64 10.77 -5.58 20.40
N TYR A 65 11.47 -4.62 19.83
CA TYR A 65 11.00 -3.62 18.90
C TYR A 65 11.91 -3.57 17.66
N GLU A 66 11.43 -2.97 16.58
CA GLU A 66 12.26 -2.49 15.48
C GLU A 66 13.28 -1.45 16.00
N VAL A 67 14.43 -1.32 15.34
CA VAL A 67 15.45 -0.33 15.71
C VAL A 67 14.91 1.08 15.48
N THR A 68 14.98 1.90 16.51
CA THR A 68 14.47 3.28 16.49
C THR A 68 15.44 4.27 15.86
N VAL A 69 14.93 5.44 15.46
CA VAL A 69 15.76 6.56 14.98
C VAL A 69 16.81 6.97 16.02
N ALA A 70 16.47 6.99 17.32
CA ALA A 70 17.42 7.29 18.39
C ALA A 70 18.54 6.26 18.53
N GLU A 71 18.19 4.96 18.48
CA GLU A 71 19.19 3.88 18.50
C GLU A 71 20.08 3.90 17.26
N PHE A 72 19.56 4.22 16.09
CA PHE A 72 20.38 4.33 14.88
C PHE A 72 21.24 5.61 14.86
N ASN A 73 20.75 6.72 15.42
CA ASN A 73 21.47 7.99 15.47
C ASN A 73 22.82 7.88 16.20
N GLN A 74 22.91 7.13 17.31
CA GLN A 74 24.19 6.93 18.01
C GLN A 74 25.24 6.24 17.15
N PHE A 75 24.84 5.33 16.25
CA PHE A 75 25.76 4.68 15.32
C PHE A 75 26.30 5.70 14.32
N ILE A 76 25.43 6.53 13.76
CA ILE A 76 25.84 7.59 12.83
C ILE A 76 26.79 8.58 13.52
N GLN A 77 26.46 9.03 14.74
CA GLN A 77 27.32 9.91 15.53
C GLN A 77 28.68 9.26 15.87
N ALA A 78 28.71 7.97 16.19
CA ALA A 78 29.93 7.28 16.59
C ALA A 78 30.86 6.92 15.40
N THR A 79 30.32 6.81 14.19
CA THR A 79 31.04 6.26 13.04
C THR A 79 31.17 7.22 11.87
N ASN A 80 30.38 8.30 11.84
CA ASN A 80 30.18 9.15 10.67
C ASN A 80 29.79 8.36 9.40
N TYR A 81 29.04 7.27 9.58
CA TYR A 81 28.60 6.43 8.47
C TYR A 81 27.77 7.24 7.46
N THR A 82 28.12 7.15 6.19
CA THR A 82 27.49 7.93 5.12
C THR A 82 26.18 7.29 4.71
N MET A 83 25.10 8.08 4.71
CA MET A 83 23.76 7.66 4.31
C MET A 83 23.32 8.38 3.04
N PRO A 84 22.47 7.75 2.20
CA PRO A 84 21.89 8.42 1.05
C PRO A 84 21.01 9.60 1.49
N ASP A 85 20.98 10.65 0.66
CA ASP A 85 20.15 11.85 0.85
C ASP A 85 18.79 11.77 0.12
N LYS A 86 18.53 10.62 -0.52
CA LYS A 86 17.31 10.29 -1.24
C LYS A 86 16.86 8.87 -0.86
N CYS A 87 15.55 8.71 -0.70
CA CYS A 87 14.91 7.41 -0.50
C CYS A 87 13.50 7.40 -1.11
N TYR A 88 12.89 6.22 -1.20
CA TYR A 88 11.50 6.07 -1.62
C TYR A 88 10.54 6.46 -0.48
N HIS A 89 10.10 7.73 -0.40
CA HIS A 89 9.28 8.20 0.73
C HIS A 89 8.05 9.08 0.39
N LYS A 90 7.99 9.74 -0.78
CA LYS A 90 6.83 10.57 -1.17
C LYS A 90 5.68 9.73 -1.69
N THR A 91 4.43 10.12 -1.40
CA THR A 91 3.24 9.24 -1.56
C THR A 91 2.16 9.72 -2.54
N ALA A 92 2.33 10.87 -3.22
CA ALA A 92 1.29 11.50 -4.03
C ALA A 92 0.57 10.53 -5.00
N ASN A 93 1.28 9.55 -5.56
CA ASN A 93 0.69 8.47 -6.37
C ASN A 93 1.37 7.08 -6.14
N GLY A 94 1.92 6.84 -4.95
CA GLY A 94 2.82 5.71 -4.69
C GLY A 94 4.16 6.19 -4.15
N LEU A 95 5.04 5.28 -3.69
CA LEU A 95 6.39 5.66 -3.28
C LEU A 95 7.21 6.02 -4.52
N THR A 96 7.61 7.28 -4.67
CA THR A 96 8.44 7.73 -5.81
C THR A 96 9.91 7.78 -5.43
N PHE A 97 10.77 7.16 -6.24
CA PHE A 97 12.20 7.42 -6.21
C PHE A 97 12.47 8.88 -6.57
N GLU A 98 13.61 9.43 -6.15
CA GLU A 98 14.10 10.81 -6.41
C GLU A 98 13.61 11.92 -5.47
N ALA A 99 12.79 11.61 -4.48
CA ALA A 99 12.48 12.59 -3.44
C ALA A 99 13.67 12.78 -2.48
N LYS A 100 14.12 14.02 -2.27
CA LYS A 100 15.04 14.35 -1.16
C LYS A 100 14.43 13.85 0.14
N GLY A 101 15.15 13.04 0.89
CA GLY A 101 14.72 12.45 2.15
C GLY A 101 15.71 11.40 2.61
N ASN A 102 15.89 11.29 3.92
CA ASN A 102 16.83 10.37 4.54
C ASN A 102 16.27 9.84 5.88
N TRP A 103 17.08 9.06 6.58
CA TRP A 103 16.71 8.45 7.86
C TRP A 103 16.39 9.45 8.99
N GLN A 104 16.85 10.71 8.92
CA GLN A 104 16.54 11.78 9.89
C GLN A 104 15.39 12.67 9.45
N ALA A 105 15.20 12.81 8.14
CA ALA A 105 14.27 13.75 7.54
C ALA A 105 13.57 13.08 6.36
N ASN A 106 12.45 12.42 6.65
CA ASN A 106 11.52 11.91 5.66
C ASN A 106 10.08 12.24 6.08
N ASP A 107 9.15 12.21 5.14
CA ASP A 107 7.78 12.67 5.36
C ASP A 107 6.93 11.67 6.20
N LYS A 108 7.53 10.60 6.74
CA LYS A 108 6.81 9.38 7.18
C LYS A 108 7.26 8.79 8.53
N SER A 109 8.43 9.18 9.02
CA SER A 109 8.98 8.84 10.34
C SER A 109 9.76 10.05 10.85
N THR A 110 9.18 10.78 11.80
CA THR A 110 9.70 12.08 12.27
C THR A 110 10.03 12.10 13.76
N GLY A 111 9.87 10.96 14.46
CA GLY A 111 10.08 10.86 15.90
C GLY A 111 11.26 9.96 16.25
N PHE A 112 11.99 10.30 17.32
CA PHE A 112 13.14 9.52 17.80
C PHE A 112 12.81 8.06 18.17
N TYR A 113 11.56 7.79 18.56
CA TYR A 113 11.09 6.47 18.97
C TYR A 113 10.26 5.75 17.89
N HIS A 114 10.16 6.33 16.70
CA HIS A 114 9.67 5.61 15.52
C HIS A 114 10.78 4.71 14.99
N PRO A 115 10.44 3.64 14.25
CA PRO A 115 11.44 2.81 13.63
C PRO A 115 12.21 3.61 12.57
N VAL A 116 13.51 3.33 12.47
CA VAL A 116 14.37 3.96 11.46
C VAL A 116 14.04 3.42 10.07
N THR A 117 13.88 4.33 9.12
CA THR A 117 13.58 4.03 7.71
C THR A 117 14.55 4.77 6.80
N CYS A 118 14.41 4.65 5.48
CA CYS A 118 15.30 5.32 4.53
C CYS A 118 16.78 4.98 4.78
N ILE A 119 17.01 3.70 5.10
CA ILE A 119 18.33 3.08 5.23
C ILE A 119 18.47 1.94 4.22
N THR A 120 19.71 1.53 3.93
CA THR A 120 20.00 0.35 3.12
C THR A 120 20.24 -0.87 4.00
N TRP A 121 20.21 -2.07 3.42
CA TRP A 121 20.62 -3.28 4.13
C TRP A 121 22.05 -3.18 4.65
N HIS A 122 22.96 -2.58 3.87
CA HIS A 122 24.34 -2.38 4.27
C HIS A 122 24.47 -1.51 5.52
N ALA A 123 23.63 -0.48 5.67
CA ALA A 123 23.61 0.37 6.85
C ALA A 123 23.08 -0.39 8.09
N ALA A 124 22.00 -1.17 7.93
CA ALA A 124 21.46 -2.02 8.99
C ALA A 124 22.50 -3.06 9.45
N HIS A 125 23.17 -3.73 8.52
CA HIS A 125 24.23 -4.68 8.84
C HIS A 125 25.43 -4.02 9.54
N ALA A 126 25.89 -2.87 9.04
CA ALA A 126 26.97 -2.10 9.66
C ALA A 126 26.63 -1.63 11.08
N TYR A 127 25.38 -1.23 11.33
CA TYR A 127 24.88 -0.93 12.68
C TYR A 127 25.07 -2.12 13.62
N THR A 128 24.67 -3.33 13.20
CA THR A 128 24.83 -4.53 14.04
C THR A 128 26.28 -4.88 14.32
N GLN A 129 27.17 -4.72 13.33
CA GLN A 129 28.61 -4.95 13.49
C GLN A 129 29.25 -3.92 14.44
N TRP A 130 28.86 -2.65 14.31
CA TRP A 130 29.30 -1.60 15.22
C TRP A 130 28.84 -1.89 16.65
N LEU A 131 27.55 -2.20 16.85
CA LEU A 131 27.00 -2.49 18.16
C LEU A 131 27.70 -3.70 18.79
N ALA A 132 27.94 -4.76 18.01
CA ALA A 132 28.69 -5.92 18.47
C ALA A 132 30.10 -5.56 18.94
N LYS A 133 30.81 -4.72 18.18
CA LYS A 133 32.15 -4.26 18.52
C LYS A 133 32.19 -3.44 19.81
N VAL A 134 31.28 -2.48 19.99
CA VAL A 134 31.31 -1.56 21.14
C VAL A 134 30.78 -2.21 22.43
N THR A 135 29.96 -3.24 22.33
CA THR A 135 29.40 -3.97 23.48
C THR A 135 30.14 -5.27 23.81
N GLY A 136 30.90 -5.82 22.85
CA GLY A 136 31.48 -7.16 22.94
C GLY A 136 30.45 -8.29 22.83
N LYS A 137 29.19 -7.99 22.47
CA LYS A 137 28.09 -8.94 22.39
C LYS A 137 27.83 -9.35 20.94
N PRO A 138 27.43 -10.60 20.65
CA PRO A 138 27.29 -11.11 19.27
C PRO A 138 25.98 -10.64 18.61
N TYR A 139 25.84 -9.32 18.41
CA TYR A 139 24.73 -8.70 17.71
C TYR A 139 24.81 -8.93 16.20
N ARG A 140 23.66 -9.14 15.56
CA ARG A 140 23.52 -9.40 14.12
C ARG A 140 22.09 -9.12 13.64
N LEU A 141 21.85 -9.19 12.34
CA LEU A 141 20.49 -9.33 11.82
C LEU A 141 19.95 -10.76 12.08
N PRO A 142 18.63 -10.94 12.28
CA PRO A 142 18.04 -12.27 12.36
C PRO A 142 18.11 -12.97 11.00
N THR A 143 18.08 -14.30 10.99
CA THR A 143 17.74 -15.05 9.76
C THR A 143 16.24 -14.97 9.50
N SER A 144 15.83 -15.17 8.24
CA SER A 144 14.40 -15.18 7.89
C SER A 144 13.61 -16.33 8.54
N VAL A 145 14.30 -17.36 9.04
CA VAL A 145 13.70 -18.47 9.78
C VAL A 145 13.54 -18.11 11.25
N GLU A 146 14.57 -17.54 11.89
CA GLU A 146 14.49 -17.04 13.26
C GLU A 146 13.38 -16.01 13.42
N TRP A 147 13.29 -15.08 12.47
CA TRP A 147 12.23 -14.08 12.46
C TRP A 147 10.85 -14.72 12.34
N ALA A 148 10.67 -15.70 11.44
CA ALA A 148 9.37 -16.36 11.25
C ALA A 148 8.96 -17.19 12.47
N TYR A 149 9.91 -17.85 13.13
CA TYR A 149 9.70 -18.53 14.41
C TYR A 149 9.24 -17.54 15.49
N ALA A 150 9.92 -16.40 15.59
CA ALA A 150 9.62 -15.34 16.54
C ALA A 150 8.24 -14.71 16.29
N ALA A 151 7.90 -14.43 15.04
CA ALA A 151 6.62 -13.85 14.62
C ALA A 151 5.45 -14.82 14.85
N LYS A 152 5.65 -16.13 14.59
CA LYS A 152 4.64 -17.17 14.82
C LYS A 152 4.26 -17.31 16.30
N ALA A 153 5.21 -17.10 17.21
CA ALA A 153 4.97 -17.08 18.67
C ALA A 153 4.11 -18.24 19.20
N LYS A 154 4.41 -19.47 18.75
CA LYS A 154 3.69 -20.71 19.10
C LYS A 154 2.22 -20.78 18.65
N GLN A 155 1.74 -19.83 17.87
CA GLN A 155 0.38 -19.85 17.32
C GLN A 155 0.27 -20.88 16.19
N SER A 156 -0.89 -21.52 16.05
CA SER A 156 -1.20 -22.37 14.90
C SER A 156 -1.59 -21.55 13.66
N SER A 157 -2.06 -20.32 13.86
CA SER A 157 -2.54 -19.40 12.84
C SER A 157 -1.44 -18.70 12.04
N ASP A 158 -1.78 -18.22 10.84
CA ASP A 158 -0.99 -17.40 9.89
C ASP A 158 -0.65 -16.01 10.45
N TYR A 159 -1.51 -15.47 11.32
CA TYR A 159 -1.27 -14.26 12.11
C TYR A 159 -1.27 -14.60 13.60
N TYR A 160 -0.43 -13.96 14.42
CA TYR A 160 -0.33 -14.29 15.84
C TYR A 160 -1.54 -13.84 16.69
N PHE A 161 -2.48 -13.16 16.05
CA PHE A 161 -3.79 -12.74 16.56
C PHE A 161 -4.97 -13.45 15.86
N GLY A 162 -4.72 -14.46 15.03
CA GLY A 162 -5.74 -15.34 14.42
C GLY A 162 -6.09 -15.05 12.95
N ASP A 163 -6.63 -16.06 12.26
CA ASP A 163 -6.76 -16.13 10.78
C ASP A 163 -8.11 -15.72 10.21
N LYS A 164 -8.79 -14.80 10.87
CA LYS A 164 -10.02 -14.25 10.32
C LYS A 164 -9.67 -13.24 9.23
N ASP A 165 -10.15 -13.45 8.00
CA ASP A 165 -10.13 -12.41 6.97
C ASP A 165 -10.74 -11.13 7.55
N ARG A 166 -10.00 -10.03 7.47
CA ARG A 166 -10.38 -8.74 8.08
C ARG A 166 -10.66 -8.84 9.58
N ASN A 167 -9.82 -9.57 10.31
CA ASN A 167 -9.92 -9.68 11.76
C ASN A 167 -9.94 -8.27 12.41
N PRO A 168 -11.02 -7.87 13.11
CA PRO A 168 -11.07 -6.56 13.75
C PRO A 168 -10.04 -6.42 14.88
N GLN A 169 -9.47 -7.53 15.38
CA GLN A 169 -8.40 -7.50 16.37
C GLN A 169 -7.05 -7.11 15.78
N ALA A 170 -6.88 -7.04 14.45
CA ALA A 170 -5.59 -6.72 13.86
C ALA A 170 -5.03 -5.37 14.38
N CYS A 171 -5.89 -4.35 14.52
CA CYS A 171 -5.52 -3.02 15.03
C CYS A 171 -5.16 -3.00 16.53
N ASP A 172 -5.42 -4.07 17.29
CA ASP A 172 -4.93 -4.19 18.67
C ASP A 172 -3.44 -4.56 18.72
N PHE A 173 -2.94 -5.20 17.66
CA PHE A 173 -1.64 -5.87 17.61
C PHE A 173 -0.68 -5.25 16.58
N GLU A 174 -1.19 -4.63 15.52
CA GLU A 174 -0.38 -4.13 14.41
C GLU A 174 -0.89 -2.77 13.90
N ASN A 175 0.03 -1.97 13.38
CA ASN A 175 -0.25 -0.80 12.54
C ASN A 175 -0.66 -1.28 11.15
N VAL A 176 -1.95 -1.33 10.84
CA VAL A 176 -2.45 -1.93 9.61
C VAL A 176 -2.94 -0.89 8.62
N ARG A 177 -3.10 -1.31 7.37
CA ARG A 177 -3.72 -0.45 6.37
C ARG A 177 -5.24 -0.39 6.57
N ASP A 178 -5.67 0.57 7.36
CA ASP A 178 -7.05 0.86 7.75
C ASP A 178 -7.58 2.21 7.19
N LEU A 179 -8.69 2.71 7.72
CA LEU A 179 -9.24 4.03 7.38
C LEU A 179 -8.36 5.21 7.86
N SER A 180 -7.54 5.04 8.90
CA SER A 180 -6.58 6.04 9.37
C SER A 180 -5.55 6.34 8.28
N SER A 181 -4.94 5.28 7.73
CA SER A 181 -3.96 5.39 6.62
C SER A 181 -4.59 5.95 5.32
N GLU A 182 -5.86 5.63 5.08
CA GLU A 182 -6.59 6.09 3.91
C GLU A 182 -7.03 7.56 4.03
N GLY A 183 -7.31 8.02 5.26
CA GLY A 183 -7.52 9.43 5.58
C GLY A 183 -6.29 10.29 5.27
N GLU A 184 -5.12 9.88 5.76
CA GLU A 184 -3.84 10.55 5.48
C GLU A 184 -3.54 10.59 3.97
N ARG A 185 -3.68 9.46 3.28
CA ARG A 185 -3.49 9.40 1.82
C ARG A 185 -4.37 10.42 1.10
N GLN A 186 -5.62 10.55 1.50
CA GLN A 186 -6.55 11.46 0.83
C GLN A 186 -6.21 12.92 1.10
N PHE A 187 -5.83 13.25 2.34
CA PHE A 187 -5.35 14.58 2.70
C PHE A 187 -4.20 15.04 1.79
N HIS A 188 -3.25 14.15 1.48
CA HIS A 188 -2.09 14.50 0.66
C HIS A 188 -2.29 14.37 -0.85
N THR A 189 -3.25 13.56 -1.31
CA THR A 189 -3.29 13.13 -2.73
C THR A 189 -4.62 13.35 -3.44
N ASN A 190 -5.68 13.74 -2.71
CA ASN A 190 -7.05 13.80 -3.25
C ASN A 190 -7.49 12.50 -3.97
N SER A 191 -6.89 11.36 -3.60
CA SER A 191 -7.10 10.06 -4.21
C SER A 191 -7.36 9.01 -3.15
N SER A 192 -8.18 8.01 -3.49
CA SER A 192 -8.43 6.89 -2.60
C SER A 192 -8.42 5.56 -3.32
N ASN A 193 -7.91 4.55 -2.62
CA ASN A 193 -7.72 3.22 -3.17
C ASN A 193 -8.93 2.30 -2.96
N GLY A 194 -9.89 2.68 -2.11
CA GLY A 194 -11.19 2.01 -1.93
C GLY A 194 -11.15 0.52 -1.63
N ARG A 195 -9.98 0.01 -1.23
CA ARG A 195 -9.71 -1.40 -0.92
C ARG A 195 -8.92 -1.44 0.37
N LEU A 196 -9.62 -1.23 1.48
CA LEU A 196 -9.07 -1.50 2.80
C LEU A 196 -9.01 -3.00 3.01
N LYS A 197 -7.94 -3.44 3.67
CA LYS A 197 -7.72 -4.86 3.95
C LYS A 197 -8.27 -5.26 5.32
N TRP A 198 -8.38 -4.33 6.27
CA TRP A 198 -8.75 -4.61 7.65
C TRP A 198 -9.92 -3.73 8.09
N ASP A 199 -10.92 -4.36 8.71
CA ASP A 199 -12.15 -3.70 9.21
C ASP A 199 -11.95 -3.32 10.69
N CYS A 200 -10.96 -2.49 10.98
CA CYS A 200 -10.67 -1.92 12.29
C CYS A 200 -9.97 -0.57 12.15
N ILE A 201 -9.80 0.18 13.24
CA ILE A 201 -9.12 1.48 13.26
C ILE A 201 -7.97 1.44 14.27
N ASP A 202 -6.74 1.66 13.81
CA ASP A 202 -5.54 1.74 14.66
C ASP A 202 -5.12 3.18 15.02
N ASN A 203 -5.71 4.17 14.34
CA ASN A 203 -5.44 5.60 14.48
C ASN A 203 -4.02 6.03 14.11
N THR A 204 -3.34 5.26 13.26
CA THR A 204 -2.00 5.53 12.77
C THR A 204 -1.98 5.57 11.24
N GLY A 205 -1.75 6.75 10.67
CA GLY A 205 -1.74 6.89 9.21
C GLY A 205 -0.38 6.62 8.53
N TYR A 206 0.68 6.48 9.32
CA TYR A 206 2.07 6.22 8.92
C TYR A 206 2.73 5.29 9.95
N THR A 207 4.06 5.25 10.01
CA THR A 207 4.77 4.55 11.09
C THR A 207 4.29 5.01 12.47
N SER A 208 4.28 4.10 13.44
CA SER A 208 3.97 4.38 14.84
C SER A 208 5.23 4.31 15.69
N VAL A 209 5.20 4.93 16.88
CA VAL A 209 6.18 4.65 17.94
C VAL A 209 6.23 3.13 18.17
N VAL A 210 7.44 2.56 18.18
CA VAL A 210 7.59 1.11 18.32
C VAL A 210 6.96 0.62 19.63
N GLY A 211 6.30 -0.54 19.61
CA GLY A 211 5.64 -1.11 20.78
C GLY A 211 4.39 -0.37 21.26
N THR A 212 3.76 0.42 20.39
CA THR A 212 2.46 1.05 20.68
C THR A 212 1.37 -0.02 20.86
N PHE A 213 1.34 -1.00 19.96
CA PHE A 213 0.36 -2.10 19.93
C PHE A 213 0.71 -3.25 20.88
N LYS A 214 -0.21 -4.20 21.06
CA LYS A 214 0.01 -5.37 21.93
C LYS A 214 1.10 -6.29 21.35
N PRO A 215 1.92 -6.94 22.20
CA PRO A 215 2.89 -7.91 21.73
C PRO A 215 2.24 -9.24 21.32
N ASN A 216 2.99 -10.04 20.57
CA ASN A 216 2.72 -11.46 20.41
C ASN A 216 3.03 -12.26 21.70
N GLN A 217 2.84 -13.59 21.69
CA GLN A 217 2.98 -14.44 22.87
C GLN A 217 4.43 -14.62 23.37
N PHE A 218 5.42 -14.13 22.62
CA PHE A 218 6.79 -14.01 23.10
C PHE A 218 7.12 -12.63 23.69
N GLY A 219 6.21 -11.66 23.61
CA GLY A 219 6.47 -10.30 24.08
C GLY A 219 7.11 -9.39 23.03
N LEU A 220 7.17 -9.84 21.76
CA LEU A 220 7.67 -9.06 20.63
C LEU A 220 6.54 -8.23 20.03
N HIS A 221 6.85 -7.00 19.61
CA HIS A 221 5.89 -6.09 19.00
C HIS A 221 6.19 -5.86 17.53
N ASP A 222 5.18 -5.37 16.80
CA ASP A 222 5.29 -4.89 15.43
C ASP A 222 5.91 -5.95 14.50
N MET A 223 5.55 -7.22 14.71
CA MET A 223 6.19 -8.34 14.02
C MET A 223 5.60 -8.57 12.64
N LEU A 224 4.40 -8.10 12.32
CA LEU A 224 3.78 -8.32 11.01
C LEU A 224 3.52 -7.01 10.26
N SER A 225 3.86 -5.87 10.88
CA SER A 225 3.66 -4.53 10.34
C SER A 225 4.55 -3.46 11.01
N ASN A 226 4.12 -2.20 10.88
CA ASN A 226 4.92 -0.99 11.01
C ASN A 226 5.90 -0.90 9.84
N LEU A 227 6.96 -1.71 9.78
CA LEU A 227 7.85 -1.81 8.63
C LEU A 227 8.09 -3.26 8.18
N ASN A 228 8.37 -3.39 6.89
CA ASN A 228 8.96 -4.59 6.34
C ASN A 228 10.41 -4.68 6.84
N GLU A 229 10.82 -5.84 7.35
CA GLU A 229 12.07 -5.98 8.09
C GLU A 229 13.15 -6.70 7.31
N MET A 230 14.35 -6.13 7.32
CA MET A 230 15.54 -6.70 6.70
C MET A 230 16.10 -7.88 7.52
N THR A 231 16.45 -8.98 6.84
CA THR A 231 17.10 -10.15 7.47
C THR A 231 18.51 -10.38 6.92
N LEU A 232 19.28 -11.24 7.59
CA LEU A 232 20.63 -11.63 7.13
C LEU A 232 20.58 -12.55 5.89
N SER A 233 19.47 -13.28 5.70
CA SER A 233 19.34 -14.38 4.74
C SER A 233 19.36 -13.92 3.29
N CYS A 234 20.14 -14.62 2.46
CA CYS A 234 20.01 -14.55 1.01
C CYS A 234 18.79 -15.37 0.53
N PRO A 235 18.26 -15.11 -0.68
CA PRO A 235 17.22 -15.96 -1.26
C PRO A 235 17.59 -17.44 -1.33
N GLU A 236 18.87 -17.75 -1.52
CA GLU A 236 19.41 -19.12 -1.55
C GLU A 236 19.36 -19.80 -0.17
N ASP A 237 19.38 -19.01 0.91
CA ASP A 237 19.26 -19.48 2.29
C ASP A 237 17.78 -19.68 2.70
N TRP A 238 16.86 -19.77 1.73
CA TRP A 238 15.43 -19.90 2.00
C TRP A 238 15.14 -21.10 2.91
N GLY A 239 14.74 -20.81 4.14
CA GLY A 239 14.44 -21.85 5.13
C GLY A 239 15.65 -22.44 5.85
N ALA A 240 16.83 -21.81 5.77
CA ALA A 240 17.99 -22.15 6.58
C ALA A 240 18.06 -21.30 7.87
N THR A 241 18.55 -21.91 8.95
CA THR A 241 18.81 -21.24 10.23
C THR A 241 20.16 -20.53 10.27
N GLU A 242 21.06 -20.90 9.36
CA GLU A 242 22.36 -20.28 9.13
C GLU A 242 22.37 -19.66 7.74
N THR A 243 23.17 -18.62 7.56
CA THR A 243 23.33 -17.95 6.26
C THR A 243 24.61 -18.42 5.59
N SER A 244 24.56 -18.66 4.29
CA SER A 244 25.79 -18.76 3.52
C SER A 244 26.55 -17.42 3.56
N GLU A 245 27.88 -17.44 3.65
CA GLU A 245 28.74 -16.24 3.64
C GLU A 245 28.71 -15.48 2.30
N GLN A 246 27.70 -15.72 1.45
CA GLN A 246 27.62 -15.16 0.11
C GLN A 246 27.11 -13.72 0.12
N ASN A 247 27.84 -12.85 -0.59
CA ASN A 247 27.42 -11.50 -0.94
C ASN A 247 26.32 -11.57 -2.02
N CYS A 248 25.10 -11.92 -1.64
CA CYS A 248 23.94 -11.81 -2.51
C CYS A 248 23.52 -10.34 -2.69
N HIS A 249 23.14 -9.97 -3.92
CA HIS A 249 22.67 -8.60 -4.25
C HIS A 249 21.25 -8.30 -3.75
N THR A 250 20.52 -9.33 -3.33
CA THR A 250 19.20 -9.21 -2.72
C THR A 250 19.16 -9.99 -1.42
N LYS A 251 18.41 -9.49 -0.45
CA LYS A 251 18.20 -10.13 0.85
C LYS A 251 16.73 -10.40 1.05
N ILE A 252 16.44 -11.38 1.90
CA ILE A 252 15.08 -11.66 2.32
C ILE A 252 14.60 -10.56 3.26
N SER A 253 13.45 -9.99 2.95
CA SER A 253 12.66 -9.15 3.86
C SER A 253 11.38 -9.87 4.29
N VAL A 254 10.87 -9.51 5.47
CA VAL A 254 9.80 -10.23 6.16
C VAL A 254 8.82 -9.27 6.84
N GLY A 255 7.63 -9.76 7.14
CA GLY A 255 6.55 -8.96 7.70
C GLY A 255 5.79 -8.20 6.62
N GLY A 256 5.38 -6.99 6.93
CA GLY A 256 4.64 -6.09 6.07
C GLY A 256 4.79 -4.68 6.59
N ASP A 257 4.01 -3.73 6.11
CA ASP A 257 4.20 -2.33 6.48
C ASP A 257 2.87 -1.56 6.54
N TRP A 258 2.90 -0.38 7.14
CA TRP A 258 1.75 0.51 7.31
C TRP A 258 1.06 0.87 5.97
N LYS A 259 1.77 0.82 4.83
CA LYS A 259 1.27 1.27 3.52
C LYS A 259 0.72 0.15 2.65
N TYR A 260 1.45 -0.94 2.51
CA TYR A 260 1.05 -2.10 1.67
C TYR A 260 0.37 -3.21 2.48
N GLY A 261 0.34 -3.03 3.80
CA GLY A 261 -0.39 -3.85 4.74
C GLY A 261 0.39 -5.09 5.20
N ILE A 262 -0.10 -5.66 6.27
CA ILE A 262 0.53 -6.80 6.94
C ILE A 262 0.55 -8.06 6.06
N LYS A 263 1.54 -8.92 6.32
CA LYS A 263 1.67 -10.25 5.72
C LYS A 263 1.71 -11.33 6.80
N PRO A 264 1.32 -12.58 6.47
CA PRO A 264 1.51 -13.72 7.38
C PRO A 264 2.98 -13.93 7.76
N TYR A 265 3.23 -14.57 8.91
CA TYR A 265 4.60 -14.78 9.43
C TYR A 265 5.55 -15.54 8.48
N PHE A 266 5.00 -16.33 7.55
CA PHE A 266 5.78 -17.14 6.60
C PHE A 266 6.05 -16.42 5.28
N HIS A 267 5.36 -15.30 5.01
CA HIS A 267 5.57 -14.54 3.80
C HIS A 267 6.96 -13.88 3.85
N ARG A 268 7.66 -13.95 2.72
CA ARG A 268 8.96 -13.33 2.55
C ARG A 268 9.01 -12.66 1.19
N SER A 269 9.83 -11.63 1.08
CA SER A 269 10.05 -10.90 -0.17
C SER A 269 11.54 -10.72 -0.38
N ASN A 270 11.91 -10.41 -1.62
CA ASN A 270 13.30 -10.11 -1.96
C ASN A 270 13.47 -8.60 -2.06
N MET A 271 14.52 -8.09 -1.44
CA MET A 271 14.85 -6.68 -1.42
C MET A 271 16.31 -6.48 -1.87
N PRO A 272 16.60 -5.62 -2.85
CA PRO A 272 17.98 -5.25 -3.20
C PRO A 272 18.73 -4.68 -2.00
N THR A 273 20.01 -5.01 -1.84
CA THR A 273 20.80 -4.57 -0.67
C THR A 273 21.05 -3.06 -0.63
N ASP A 274 20.97 -2.40 -1.78
CA ASP A 274 21.09 -0.95 -1.98
C ASP A 274 19.74 -0.22 -1.96
N PHE A 275 18.62 -0.95 -1.86
CA PHE A 275 17.30 -0.34 -1.77
C PHE A 275 17.13 0.45 -0.46
N SER A 276 16.46 1.59 -0.53
CA SER A 276 16.19 2.46 0.61
C SER A 276 14.81 3.11 0.49
N GLY A 277 13.89 2.74 1.38
CA GLY A 277 12.51 3.22 1.37
C GLY A 277 11.97 3.54 2.76
N ALA A 278 10.83 4.23 2.78
CA ALA A 278 10.14 4.66 4.00
C ALA A 278 9.24 3.58 4.63
N VAL A 279 9.24 2.38 4.08
CA VAL A 279 8.44 1.24 4.58
C VAL A 279 9.32 0.04 4.94
N GLU A 280 10.64 0.21 4.89
CA GLU A 280 11.63 -0.80 5.21
C GLU A 280 12.48 -0.34 6.39
N GLY A 281 12.65 -1.24 7.34
CA GLY A 281 13.50 -1.07 8.51
C GLY A 281 14.10 -2.40 8.93
N PHE A 282 14.45 -2.53 10.21
CA PHE A 282 15.02 -3.77 10.71
C PHE A 282 14.88 -3.89 12.23
N ARG A 283 14.99 -5.11 12.71
CA ARG A 283 15.27 -5.41 14.12
C ARG A 283 16.55 -6.21 14.24
N ILE A 284 17.06 -6.28 15.46
CA ILE A 284 18.33 -6.92 15.76
C ILE A 284 18.14 -8.28 16.44
N ALA A 285 19.04 -9.22 16.17
CA ALA A 285 19.18 -10.46 16.92
C ALA A 285 20.49 -10.45 17.72
N LEU A 286 20.53 -11.23 18.78
CA LEU A 286 21.70 -11.50 19.61
C LEU A 286 21.84 -13.02 19.74
N SER A 287 23.01 -13.54 19.36
CA SER A 287 23.30 -14.96 19.57
C SER A 287 23.46 -15.24 21.07
N GLY A 288 22.53 -15.99 21.65
CA GLY A 288 22.50 -16.27 23.09
C GLY A 288 21.38 -15.55 23.84
N LEU A 289 21.56 -15.38 25.15
CA LEU A 289 20.54 -14.85 26.05
C LEU A 289 20.62 -13.32 26.14
N ALA A 290 19.47 -12.68 26.34
CA ALA A 290 19.39 -11.26 26.61
C ALA A 290 20.21 -10.91 27.87
N PRO A 291 21.01 -9.84 27.85
CA PRO A 291 21.73 -9.39 29.04
C PRO A 291 20.75 -9.10 30.19
N PRO A 292 21.10 -9.44 31.44
CA PRO A 292 20.31 -9.03 32.61
C PRO A 292 20.10 -7.52 32.63
N ILE A 293 18.93 -7.08 33.11
CA ILE A 293 18.58 -5.64 33.21
C ILE A 293 19.63 -4.88 34.04
N GLU A 294 20.20 -5.52 35.06
CA GLU A 294 21.25 -4.98 35.94
C GLU A 294 22.56 -4.65 35.20
N GLN A 295 22.78 -5.21 34.01
CA GLN A 295 23.94 -4.95 33.17
C GLN A 295 23.67 -3.86 32.11
N GLN A 296 22.51 -3.21 32.15
CA GLN A 296 22.19 -2.14 31.21
C GLN A 296 22.96 -0.86 31.53
N THR A 297 23.45 -0.21 30.47
CA THR A 297 24.09 1.09 30.56
C THR A 297 23.08 2.14 31.05
N LEU A 298 23.56 3.19 31.73
CA LEU A 298 22.69 4.30 32.17
C LEU A 298 21.94 4.91 30.97
N ARG A 299 22.61 5.00 29.82
CA ARG A 299 22.03 5.49 28.56
C ARG A 299 20.88 4.60 28.07
N THR A 300 21.01 3.26 28.18
CA THR A 300 19.94 2.32 27.85
C THR A 300 18.76 2.45 28.82
N ALA A 301 19.02 2.63 30.11
CA ALA A 301 17.97 2.81 31.12
C ALA A 301 17.15 4.09 30.88
N VAL A 302 17.81 5.22 30.59
CA VAL A 302 17.15 6.48 30.25
C VAL A 302 16.37 6.36 28.94
N PHE A 303 16.97 5.75 27.90
CA PHE A 303 16.27 5.49 26.64
C PHE A 303 14.98 4.70 26.85
N LYS A 304 15.04 3.61 27.65
CA LYS A 304 13.88 2.79 27.96
C LYS A 304 12.76 3.58 28.64
N ALA A 305 13.09 4.40 29.64
CA ALA A 305 12.10 5.22 30.34
C ALA A 305 11.41 6.23 29.40
N SER A 306 12.19 6.89 28.54
CA SER A 306 11.65 7.85 27.57
C SER A 306 10.83 7.16 26.47
N LEU A 307 11.24 5.97 26.02
CA LEU A 307 10.46 5.14 25.10
C LEU A 307 9.11 4.74 25.72
N GLU A 308 9.10 4.31 26.98
CA GLU A 308 7.85 3.96 27.69
C GLU A 308 6.90 5.16 27.80
N ALA A 309 7.43 6.36 28.06
CA ALA A 309 6.66 7.61 28.04
C ALA A 309 6.10 7.92 26.64
N ALA A 310 6.92 7.78 25.60
CA ALA A 310 6.50 7.99 24.21
C ALA A 310 5.41 6.99 23.77
N GLN A 311 5.54 5.72 24.15
CA GLN A 311 4.53 4.70 23.90
C GLN A 311 3.22 5.00 24.65
N HIS A 312 3.29 5.49 25.89
CA HIS A 312 2.11 5.91 26.64
C HIS A 312 1.42 7.11 25.99
N ALA A 313 2.18 8.11 25.55
CA ALA A 313 1.65 9.25 24.81
C ALA A 313 0.99 8.83 23.49
N ALA A 314 1.65 7.98 22.69
CA ALA A 314 1.10 7.46 21.44
C ALA A 314 -0.21 6.69 21.67
N ARG A 315 -0.26 5.77 22.64
CA ARG A 315 -1.50 5.05 23.00
C ARG A 315 -2.61 5.98 23.49
N THR A 316 -2.27 7.06 24.17
CA THR A 316 -3.25 8.05 24.64
C THR A 316 -3.79 8.85 23.46
N GLN A 317 -2.93 9.27 22.54
CA GLN A 317 -3.33 9.93 21.30
C GLN A 317 -4.24 9.03 20.45
N ASN A 318 -3.90 7.74 20.29
CA ASN A 318 -4.73 6.80 19.52
C ASN A 318 -6.11 6.57 20.17
N LYS A 319 -6.24 6.73 21.49
CA LYS A 319 -7.55 6.68 22.18
C LYS A 319 -8.36 7.97 22.02
N LEU A 320 -7.68 9.11 21.84
CA LEU A 320 -8.30 10.43 21.66
C LEU A 320 -8.57 10.75 20.19
N ALA A 321 -7.95 10.03 19.26
CA ALA A 321 -8.13 10.21 17.83
C ALA A 321 -9.62 10.12 17.44
N SER A 322 -10.05 11.06 16.61
CA SER A 322 -11.45 11.28 16.27
C SER A 322 -12.11 10.04 15.69
N GLU A 323 -13.33 9.75 16.14
CA GLU A 323 -14.17 8.71 15.55
C GLU A 323 -14.35 8.97 14.06
N ILE A 324 -13.89 8.04 13.25
CA ILE A 324 -14.15 8.02 11.81
C ILE A 324 -15.67 7.92 11.62
N PRO A 325 -16.29 8.81 10.83
CA PRO A 325 -17.74 8.81 10.70
C PRO A 325 -18.21 7.54 9.97
N ASP A 326 -19.49 7.18 10.13
CA ASP A 326 -20.07 6.05 9.40
C ASP A 326 -20.07 6.29 7.89
N ALA A 327 -19.99 5.18 7.13
CA ALA A 327 -20.10 5.21 5.68
C ALA A 327 -21.46 5.80 5.25
N VAL A 328 -21.44 6.64 4.22
CA VAL A 328 -22.67 7.24 3.67
C VAL A 328 -23.60 6.14 3.14
N GLN A 329 -24.86 6.17 3.55
CA GLN A 329 -25.85 5.18 3.19
C GLN A 329 -26.74 5.64 2.03
N GLN A 330 -27.30 4.67 1.30
CA GLN A 330 -28.30 4.89 0.24
C GLN A 330 -27.86 5.87 -0.86
N LEU A 331 -26.60 5.82 -1.32
CA LEU A 331 -26.20 6.58 -2.49
C LEU A 331 -27.01 6.12 -3.71
N LYS A 332 -27.66 7.08 -4.37
CA LYS A 332 -28.50 6.92 -5.55
C LYS A 332 -28.01 7.84 -6.65
N ILE A 333 -28.36 7.48 -7.89
CA ILE A 333 -27.99 8.22 -9.10
C ILE A 333 -29.20 8.42 -10.01
N LYS A 334 -29.30 9.61 -10.61
CA LYS A 334 -30.27 9.93 -11.66
C LYS A 334 -29.56 10.70 -12.77
N GLN A 335 -29.70 10.27 -14.01
CA GLN A 335 -29.09 10.92 -15.17
C GLN A 335 -30.13 11.70 -15.96
N ASN A 336 -29.78 12.92 -16.40
CA ASN A 336 -30.58 13.74 -17.30
C ASN A 336 -29.67 14.40 -18.34
N GLY A 337 -29.66 13.90 -19.57
CA GLY A 337 -28.69 14.36 -20.57
C GLY A 337 -27.26 14.19 -20.04
N LEU A 338 -26.38 15.18 -20.20
CA LEU A 338 -25.00 15.18 -19.70
C LEU A 338 -24.87 15.36 -18.17
N LEU A 339 -25.97 15.67 -17.48
CA LEU A 339 -25.98 15.88 -16.03
C LEU A 339 -26.18 14.55 -15.28
N THR A 340 -25.34 14.32 -14.28
CA THR A 340 -25.45 13.19 -13.36
C THR A 340 -25.76 13.72 -11.96
N HIS A 341 -26.94 13.39 -11.43
CA HIS A 341 -27.37 13.79 -10.10
C HIS A 341 -27.16 12.64 -9.11
N LEU A 342 -26.45 12.92 -8.02
CA LEU A 342 -26.21 12.03 -6.91
C LEU A 342 -27.01 12.51 -5.69
N SER A 343 -27.58 11.58 -4.95
CA SER A 343 -28.27 11.87 -3.68
C SER A 343 -28.04 10.73 -2.70
N TRP A 344 -27.95 11.01 -1.42
CA TRP A 344 -27.72 10.01 -0.37
C TRP A 344 -28.51 10.32 0.90
N GLN A 345 -28.46 9.41 1.88
CA GLN A 345 -29.00 9.66 3.21
C GLN A 345 -28.03 10.57 3.99
N LYS A 346 -28.55 11.68 4.55
CA LYS A 346 -27.75 12.56 5.43
C LYS A 346 -27.28 11.77 6.65
N SER A 347 -26.01 11.96 7.04
CA SER A 347 -25.45 11.38 8.26
C SER A 347 -26.28 11.78 9.48
N PRO A 348 -26.60 10.84 10.40
CA PRO A 348 -27.23 11.17 11.67
C PRO A 348 -26.25 11.76 12.69
N ASP A 349 -24.94 11.60 12.49
CA ASP A 349 -23.91 12.18 13.35
C ASP A 349 -23.85 13.71 13.14
N PRO A 350 -24.15 14.53 14.19
CA PRO A 350 -24.14 15.98 14.08
C PRO A 350 -22.74 16.59 13.89
N GLU A 351 -21.67 15.83 14.15
CA GLU A 351 -20.29 16.25 13.95
C GLU A 351 -19.81 16.05 12.50
N VAL A 352 -20.60 15.39 11.65
CA VAL A 352 -20.34 15.32 10.21
C VAL A 352 -20.55 16.70 9.59
N SER A 353 -19.42 17.33 9.27
CA SER A 353 -19.32 18.71 8.75
C SER A 353 -19.62 18.83 7.26
N SER A 354 -19.34 17.80 6.46
CA SER A 354 -19.51 17.82 5.01
C SER A 354 -19.41 16.42 4.39
N TYR A 355 -19.58 16.35 3.07
CA TYR A 355 -19.35 15.19 2.24
C TYR A 355 -18.29 15.47 1.18
N ARG A 356 -17.66 14.40 0.69
CA ARG A 356 -16.79 14.41 -0.48
C ARG A 356 -17.32 13.45 -1.52
N VAL A 357 -17.28 13.86 -2.78
CA VAL A 357 -17.76 13.07 -3.92
C VAL A 357 -16.57 12.64 -4.76
N TYR A 358 -16.51 11.34 -5.03
CA TYR A 358 -15.46 10.74 -5.82
C TYR A 358 -16.04 10.11 -7.08
N ARG A 359 -15.22 10.12 -8.14
CA ARG A 359 -15.56 9.58 -9.45
C ARG A 359 -14.39 8.80 -10.05
N SER A 360 -14.69 7.72 -10.75
CA SER A 360 -13.72 6.96 -11.54
C SER A 360 -14.25 6.69 -12.94
N TYR A 361 -13.37 6.84 -13.93
CA TYR A 361 -13.60 6.51 -15.34
C TYR A 361 -13.51 5.00 -15.61
N SER A 362 -13.08 4.21 -14.62
CA SER A 362 -12.92 2.76 -14.73
C SER A 362 -13.69 2.04 -13.63
N SER A 363 -14.26 0.88 -13.97
CA SER A 363 -14.92 0.01 -13.00
C SER A 363 -13.96 -0.51 -11.91
N ARG A 364 -12.64 -0.51 -12.17
CA ARG A 364 -11.61 -1.01 -11.25
C ARG A 364 -10.53 0.01 -10.91
N GLY A 365 -10.51 1.17 -11.56
CA GLY A 365 -9.53 2.24 -11.32
C GLY A 365 -9.76 2.99 -10.00
N ALA A 366 -8.74 3.75 -9.58
CA ALA A 366 -8.83 4.60 -8.40
C ALA A 366 -9.97 5.63 -8.52
N LEU A 367 -10.54 5.96 -7.37
CA LEU A 367 -11.56 7.00 -7.24
C LEU A 367 -10.83 8.35 -7.03
N LYS A 368 -11.20 9.35 -7.84
CA LYS A 368 -10.63 10.71 -7.77
C LYS A 368 -11.67 11.66 -7.19
N LEU A 369 -11.22 12.54 -6.30
CA LEU A 369 -12.06 13.58 -5.72
C LEU A 369 -12.54 14.53 -6.83
N ILE A 370 -13.85 14.75 -6.91
CA ILE A 370 -14.45 15.72 -7.86
C ILE A 370 -15.19 16.85 -7.16
N ALA A 371 -15.56 16.68 -5.88
CA ALA A 371 -16.10 17.74 -5.05
C ALA A 371 -15.75 17.50 -3.57
N ASN A 372 -15.42 18.59 -2.88
CA ASN A 372 -15.21 18.63 -1.45
C ASN A 372 -16.20 19.61 -0.79
N ASN A 373 -16.31 19.56 0.54
CA ASN A 373 -17.13 20.47 1.33
C ASN A 373 -18.60 20.52 0.87
N VAL A 374 -19.14 19.40 0.39
CA VAL A 374 -20.55 19.31 -0.02
C VAL A 374 -21.37 19.24 1.25
N LEU A 375 -22.25 20.22 1.50
CA LEU A 375 -22.99 20.32 2.76
C LEU A 375 -24.32 19.56 2.72
N ASP A 376 -24.98 19.60 1.57
CA ASP A 376 -26.25 18.91 1.35
C ASP A 376 -26.02 17.46 0.90
N PRO A 377 -26.96 16.54 1.19
CA PRO A 377 -26.85 15.15 0.78
C PRO A 377 -27.16 14.93 -0.71
N TYR A 378 -26.67 15.85 -1.55
CA TYR A 378 -26.95 15.96 -2.97
C TYR A 378 -25.76 16.59 -3.70
N PHE A 379 -25.47 16.09 -4.90
CA PHE A 379 -24.44 16.66 -5.78
C PHE A 379 -24.81 16.47 -7.25
N THR A 380 -24.48 17.46 -8.08
CA THR A 380 -24.64 17.34 -9.55
C THR A 380 -23.28 17.38 -10.22
N ASP A 381 -22.94 16.31 -10.91
CA ASP A 381 -21.79 16.25 -11.80
C ASP A 381 -22.21 16.70 -13.21
N ALA A 382 -21.76 17.89 -13.60
CA ALA A 382 -21.96 18.46 -14.93
C ALA A 382 -20.85 18.07 -15.93
N ASN A 383 -19.80 17.40 -15.48
CA ASN A 383 -18.61 17.05 -16.26
C ASN A 383 -18.57 15.55 -16.58
N SER A 384 -19.71 14.87 -16.60
CA SER A 384 -19.79 13.45 -16.94
C SER A 384 -19.84 13.27 -18.46
N ASP A 385 -18.93 12.45 -18.99
CA ASP A 385 -18.82 12.11 -20.42
C ASP A 385 -19.76 10.94 -20.81
N VAL A 386 -19.67 10.47 -22.07
CA VAL A 386 -20.53 9.45 -22.67
C VAL A 386 -20.24 8.00 -22.23
N PHE A 387 -19.14 7.74 -21.54
CA PHE A 387 -18.82 6.40 -21.01
C PHE A 387 -19.25 6.22 -19.54
N THR A 388 -19.10 4.99 -19.05
CA THR A 388 -19.58 4.60 -17.73
C THR A 388 -18.69 5.13 -16.61
N TYR A 389 -19.25 5.98 -15.75
CA TYR A 389 -18.61 6.45 -14.53
C TYR A 389 -19.07 5.67 -13.32
N ARG A 390 -18.17 5.53 -12.34
CA ARG A 390 -18.46 5.00 -11.01
C ARG A 390 -18.29 6.10 -9.97
N TYR A 391 -19.27 6.22 -9.08
CA TYR A 391 -19.26 7.23 -8.01
C TYR A 391 -19.31 6.59 -6.63
N ALA A 392 -18.71 7.28 -5.67
CA ALA A 392 -18.83 7.01 -4.25
C ALA A 392 -18.83 8.33 -3.48
N VAL A 393 -19.44 8.32 -2.30
CA VAL A 393 -19.49 9.47 -1.40
C VAL A 393 -19.00 9.03 -0.02
N VAL A 394 -18.32 9.94 0.68
CA VAL A 394 -17.88 9.76 2.07
C VAL A 394 -18.36 10.92 2.91
N ALA A 395 -18.56 10.68 4.20
CA ALA A 395 -18.83 11.70 5.22
C ALA A 395 -17.51 12.20 5.80
N VAL A 396 -17.47 13.45 6.29
CA VAL A 396 -16.27 14.09 6.85
C VAL A 396 -16.54 14.63 8.25
N LYS A 397 -15.76 14.20 9.24
CA LYS A 397 -15.78 14.61 10.65
C LYS A 397 -14.36 14.91 11.11
N HIS A 398 -14.11 16.13 11.61
CA HIS A 398 -12.78 16.57 12.06
C HIS A 398 -11.61 16.19 11.12
N PHE A 399 -11.77 16.45 9.82
CA PHE A 399 -10.83 16.09 8.73
C PHE A 399 -10.71 14.58 8.40
N MET A 400 -11.18 13.72 9.29
CA MET A 400 -11.35 12.29 9.03
C MET A 400 -12.54 12.04 8.11
N GLN A 401 -12.50 10.94 7.38
CA GLN A 401 -13.56 10.58 6.46
C GLN A 401 -13.96 9.13 6.60
N SER A 402 -15.23 8.87 6.33
CA SER A 402 -15.78 7.52 6.37
C SER A 402 -15.28 6.64 5.23
N ASP A 403 -15.59 5.35 5.36
CA ASP A 403 -15.55 4.42 4.25
C ASP A 403 -16.47 4.86 3.10
N TYR A 404 -16.21 4.31 1.91
CA TYR A 404 -17.08 4.59 0.77
C TYR A 404 -18.50 4.11 0.99
N SER A 405 -19.46 4.93 0.57
CA SER A 405 -20.83 4.49 0.33
C SER A 405 -20.88 3.28 -0.62
N ASN A 406 -22.08 2.69 -0.73
CA ASN A 406 -22.39 1.86 -1.89
C ASN A 406 -22.05 2.61 -3.19
N GLN A 407 -21.50 1.89 -4.18
CA GLN A 407 -21.09 2.50 -5.44
C GLN A 407 -22.24 2.51 -6.45
N VAL A 408 -22.43 3.65 -7.11
CA VAL A 408 -23.41 3.83 -8.18
C VAL A 408 -22.72 4.11 -9.50
N TYR A 409 -23.37 3.77 -10.60
CA TYR A 409 -22.78 3.83 -11.94
C TYR A 409 -23.64 4.71 -12.85
N ALA A 410 -23.04 5.76 -13.43
CA ALA A 410 -23.66 6.49 -14.54
C ALA A 410 -23.26 5.77 -15.81
N SER A 411 -24.15 4.93 -16.36
CA SER A 411 -23.90 4.24 -17.63
C SER A 411 -24.75 4.90 -18.70
N ARG A 412 -24.12 5.29 -19.81
CA ARG A 412 -24.84 5.72 -21.01
C ARG A 412 -24.60 4.66 -22.07
N VAL A 413 -25.66 4.19 -22.71
CA VAL A 413 -25.50 3.36 -23.90
C VAL A 413 -25.25 4.33 -25.05
N HIS A 414 -23.98 4.53 -25.40
CA HIS A 414 -23.62 5.24 -26.62
C HIS A 414 -23.74 4.29 -27.81
N THR A 415 -24.42 4.75 -28.87
CA THR A 415 -24.49 4.03 -30.14
C THR A 415 -23.52 4.67 -31.11
N HIS A 416 -22.46 3.95 -31.48
CA HIS A 416 -21.47 4.39 -32.45
C HIS A 416 -22.03 4.26 -33.87
N ILE A 417 -22.00 5.33 -34.67
CA ILE A 417 -22.53 5.31 -36.03
C ILE A 417 -21.39 4.92 -36.98
N LEU A 418 -21.62 3.93 -37.84
CA LEU A 418 -20.65 3.48 -38.83
C LEU A 418 -21.07 3.91 -40.26
N PRO A 419 -20.14 4.35 -41.14
CA PRO A 419 -18.70 4.55 -40.90
C PRO A 419 -18.36 5.52 -39.79
N GLY A 420 -17.32 5.20 -39.04
CA GLY A 420 -16.83 6.09 -38.00
C GLY A 420 -15.95 5.36 -36.97
N ARG A 421 -15.53 6.17 -36.00
CA ARG A 421 -14.70 5.76 -34.88
C ARG A 421 -15.54 5.23 -33.73
N ILE A 422 -15.03 4.19 -33.09
CA ILE A 422 -15.47 3.58 -31.84
C ILE A 422 -14.37 3.82 -30.82
N GLU A 423 -14.58 4.77 -29.91
CA GLU A 423 -13.67 4.99 -28.77
C GLU A 423 -13.70 3.78 -27.84
N ALA A 424 -12.54 3.27 -27.42
CA ALA A 424 -12.44 1.99 -26.71
C ALA A 424 -13.04 2.03 -25.30
N GLU A 425 -13.07 3.19 -24.66
CA GLU A 425 -13.70 3.40 -23.36
C GLU A 425 -15.24 3.42 -23.44
N ASN A 426 -15.81 3.72 -24.61
CA ASN A 426 -17.24 3.93 -24.86
C ASN A 426 -18.01 2.60 -25.06
N THR A 427 -17.90 1.70 -24.09
CA THR A 427 -18.57 0.40 -24.11
C THR A 427 -20.06 0.52 -23.76
N ALA A 428 -20.89 -0.36 -24.32
CA ALA A 428 -22.25 -0.61 -23.88
C ALA A 428 -22.25 -1.27 -22.49
N GLY A 429 -22.44 -0.47 -21.44
CA GLY A 429 -22.54 -0.93 -20.06
C GLY A 429 -21.23 -0.82 -19.28
N LYS A 430 -21.00 -1.75 -18.35
CA LYS A 430 -19.82 -1.71 -17.45
C LYS A 430 -18.55 -2.11 -18.21
N ASN A 431 -17.66 -1.14 -18.45
CA ASN A 431 -16.32 -1.40 -18.96
C ASN A 431 -15.46 -2.06 -17.87
N ARG A 432 -15.02 -3.31 -18.08
CA ARG A 432 -14.17 -4.06 -17.13
C ARG A 432 -12.69 -3.73 -17.26
N ASN A 433 -12.30 -3.03 -18.32
CA ASN A 433 -10.93 -2.59 -18.51
C ASN A 433 -10.60 -1.38 -17.64
N THR A 434 -9.31 -1.21 -17.38
CA THR A 434 -8.78 0.05 -16.87
C THR A 434 -8.87 1.09 -17.98
N VAL A 435 -9.38 2.28 -17.68
CA VAL A 435 -9.45 3.44 -18.59
C VAL A 435 -8.51 4.50 -18.06
N GLU A 436 -7.61 4.99 -18.90
CA GLU A 436 -6.62 6.03 -18.58
C GLU A 436 -6.69 7.15 -19.63
N VAL A 437 -6.21 8.35 -19.28
CA VAL A 437 -6.03 9.44 -20.24
C VAL A 437 -4.86 9.08 -21.15
N THR A 438 -5.05 9.25 -22.46
CA THR A 438 -3.99 8.96 -23.44
C THR A 438 -3.04 10.15 -23.61
N ASN A 439 -1.78 9.85 -23.93
CA ASN A 439 -0.81 10.83 -24.41
C ASN A 439 -0.80 10.93 -25.96
N ASP A 440 -1.61 10.11 -26.64
CA ASP A 440 -1.80 10.19 -28.09
C ASP A 440 -2.45 11.53 -28.46
N LEU A 441 -2.09 12.08 -29.62
CA LEU A 441 -2.69 13.32 -30.11
C LEU A 441 -4.15 13.12 -30.57
N ASP A 442 -4.51 11.86 -30.88
CA ASP A 442 -5.76 11.49 -31.50
C ASP A 442 -6.57 10.55 -30.58
N GLY A 443 -7.31 11.15 -29.65
CA GLY A 443 -8.13 10.46 -28.64
C GLY A 443 -8.01 11.13 -27.26
N ARG A 444 -8.96 10.88 -26.36
CA ARG A 444 -8.89 11.41 -24.97
C ARG A 444 -8.52 10.34 -23.95
N TYR A 445 -8.93 9.10 -24.19
CA TYR A 445 -8.72 7.99 -23.29
C TYR A 445 -8.26 6.75 -24.04
N HIS A 446 -7.80 5.75 -23.31
CA HIS A 446 -7.56 4.41 -23.83
C HIS A 446 -7.93 3.36 -22.80
N ILE A 447 -8.11 2.13 -23.25
CA ILE A 447 -8.18 0.97 -22.37
C ILE A 447 -6.80 0.32 -22.17
N GLY A 448 -6.59 -0.24 -20.99
CA GLY A 448 -5.36 -0.94 -20.59
C GLY A 448 -4.53 -0.12 -19.60
N GLY A 449 -4.24 -0.69 -18.42
CA GLY A 449 -3.54 0.02 -17.34
C GLY A 449 -2.02 -0.01 -17.48
N TRP A 450 -1.31 -0.01 -16.34
CA TRP A 450 0.16 -0.12 -16.31
C TRP A 450 0.70 -1.45 -16.90
N ARG A 451 -0.12 -2.50 -16.94
CA ARG A 451 0.18 -3.79 -17.61
C ARG A 451 -0.50 -3.95 -18.97
N GLY A 452 -1.08 -2.88 -19.52
CA GLY A 452 -2.00 -2.97 -20.66
C GLY A 452 -3.34 -3.59 -20.27
N VAL A 453 -4.06 -4.09 -21.28
CA VAL A 453 -5.31 -4.84 -21.13
C VAL A 453 -5.00 -6.25 -20.60
N LEU A 454 -5.84 -6.76 -19.68
CA LEU A 454 -5.62 -8.06 -19.05
C LEU A 454 -6.30 -9.18 -19.85
N PRO A 455 -5.75 -10.43 -19.83
CA PRO A 455 -6.41 -11.59 -20.43
C PRO A 455 -7.83 -11.81 -19.90
N GLU A 456 -8.68 -12.47 -20.69
CA GLU A 456 -10.07 -12.82 -20.37
C GLU A 456 -11.03 -11.62 -20.16
N GLN A 457 -10.55 -10.39 -20.40
CA GLN A 457 -11.42 -9.22 -20.42
C GLN A 457 -12.18 -9.13 -21.76
N SER A 458 -13.39 -8.60 -21.70
CA SER A 458 -14.21 -8.32 -22.88
C SER A 458 -14.86 -6.95 -22.80
N SER A 459 -15.14 -6.39 -23.97
CA SER A 459 -15.87 -5.13 -24.15
C SER A 459 -16.94 -5.32 -25.20
N ARG A 460 -18.10 -4.70 -24.97
CA ARG A 460 -19.22 -4.70 -25.92
C ARG A 460 -19.47 -3.28 -26.35
N TYR A 461 -19.68 -3.06 -27.63
CA TYR A 461 -20.04 -1.76 -28.20
C TYR A 461 -21.37 -1.87 -28.93
N LYS A 462 -22.26 -0.90 -28.75
CA LYS A 462 -23.47 -0.78 -29.56
C LYS A 462 -23.11 0.03 -30.81
N ILE A 463 -23.29 -0.57 -31.98
CA ILE A 463 -22.98 0.07 -33.27
C ILE A 463 -24.27 0.19 -34.11
N LYS A 464 -24.37 1.25 -34.91
CA LYS A 464 -25.42 1.44 -35.91
C LYS A 464 -24.78 1.64 -37.27
N VAL A 465 -24.94 0.64 -38.12
CA VAL A 465 -24.37 0.57 -39.45
C VAL A 465 -25.30 1.28 -40.43
N SER A 466 -24.81 2.36 -41.03
CA SER A 466 -25.63 3.19 -41.93
C SER A 466 -25.89 2.53 -43.28
N LYS A 467 -24.93 1.73 -43.77
CA LYS A 467 -24.99 1.03 -45.07
C LYS A 467 -24.40 -0.37 -44.93
N ALA A 468 -25.08 -1.37 -45.47
CA ALA A 468 -24.55 -2.73 -45.49
C ALA A 468 -23.32 -2.80 -46.42
N GLY A 469 -22.29 -3.56 -46.03
CA GLY A 469 -21.09 -3.71 -46.85
C GLY A 469 -19.90 -4.27 -46.09
N LEU A 470 -18.77 -4.36 -46.79
CA LEU A 470 -17.49 -4.73 -46.21
C LEU A 470 -16.80 -3.47 -45.66
N TYR A 471 -16.35 -3.53 -44.41
CA TYR A 471 -15.69 -2.43 -43.71
C TYR A 471 -14.24 -2.80 -43.40
N LYS A 472 -13.30 -1.92 -43.77
CA LYS A 472 -11.94 -1.97 -43.22
C LYS A 472 -11.99 -1.70 -41.73
N VAL A 473 -11.08 -2.33 -41.00
CA VAL A 473 -10.96 -2.16 -39.55
C VAL A 473 -9.55 -1.69 -39.24
N HIS A 474 -9.46 -0.49 -38.67
CA HIS A 474 -8.23 0.07 -38.15
C HIS A 474 -8.32 0.17 -36.65
N SER A 475 -7.23 -0.14 -35.94
CA SER A 475 -7.18 0.03 -34.48
C SER A 475 -5.94 0.83 -34.10
N ARG A 476 -6.13 1.83 -33.24
CA ARG A 476 -5.05 2.64 -32.69
C ARG A 476 -4.56 2.02 -31.39
N VAL A 477 -3.41 1.38 -31.44
CA VAL A 477 -2.87 0.54 -30.36
C VAL A 477 -1.48 0.98 -29.93
N ALA A 478 -1.11 0.62 -28.70
CA ALA A 478 0.26 0.72 -28.19
C ALA A 478 0.63 -0.57 -27.47
N SER A 479 1.73 -1.18 -27.87
CA SER A 479 2.24 -2.45 -27.36
C SER A 479 3.77 -2.42 -27.23
N LYS A 480 4.28 -3.20 -26.26
CA LYS A 480 5.71 -3.47 -26.07
C LYS A 480 6.21 -4.64 -26.91
N GLU A 481 5.31 -5.46 -27.43
CA GLU A 481 5.63 -6.68 -28.15
C GLU A 481 4.52 -7.06 -29.13
N SER A 482 4.85 -7.89 -30.11
CA SER A 482 3.87 -8.46 -31.04
C SER A 482 3.19 -9.68 -30.40
N ASN A 483 1.87 -9.78 -30.47
CA ASN A 483 1.12 -10.90 -29.89
C ASN A 483 -0.26 -11.12 -30.54
N GLN A 484 -1.06 -12.06 -30.00
CA GLN A 484 -2.36 -12.42 -30.59
C GLN A 484 -3.46 -11.36 -30.43
N GLY A 485 -3.21 -10.30 -29.65
CA GLY A 485 -4.09 -9.14 -29.53
C GLY A 485 -5.50 -9.48 -29.04
N PHE A 486 -6.50 -9.14 -29.83
CA PHE A 486 -7.91 -9.36 -29.51
C PHE A 486 -8.69 -9.94 -30.69
N THR A 487 -9.90 -10.40 -30.41
CA THR A 487 -10.84 -10.90 -31.40
C THR A 487 -12.08 -10.03 -31.39
N LEU A 488 -12.47 -9.50 -32.55
CA LEU A 488 -13.75 -8.84 -32.75
C LEU A 488 -14.81 -9.86 -33.14
N SER A 489 -16.02 -9.72 -32.61
CA SER A 489 -17.16 -10.56 -32.93
C SER A 489 -18.40 -9.71 -33.21
N VAL A 490 -19.07 -9.99 -34.31
CA VAL A 490 -20.35 -9.38 -34.68
C VAL A 490 -21.22 -10.46 -35.32
N ASN A 491 -22.47 -10.56 -34.88
CA ASN A 491 -23.44 -11.56 -35.35
C ASN A 491 -22.92 -13.01 -35.28
N GLY A 492 -22.14 -13.33 -34.24
CA GLY A 492 -21.58 -14.65 -33.99
C GLY A 492 -20.33 -15.00 -34.82
N LYS A 493 -19.90 -14.13 -35.74
CA LYS A 493 -18.69 -14.33 -36.54
C LYS A 493 -17.50 -13.62 -35.89
N GLN A 494 -16.38 -14.32 -35.80
CA GLN A 494 -15.15 -13.85 -35.14
C GLN A 494 -14.09 -13.41 -36.15
N TYR A 495 -13.34 -12.37 -35.78
CA TYR A 495 -12.31 -11.72 -36.59
C TYR A 495 -11.09 -11.41 -35.69
N PRO A 496 -10.06 -12.26 -35.72
CA PRO A 496 -8.82 -12.02 -34.98
C PRO A 496 -8.12 -10.74 -35.44
N PHE A 497 -7.54 -10.01 -34.49
CA PHE A 497 -6.77 -8.81 -34.67
C PHE A 497 -5.45 -8.96 -33.89
N PRO A 498 -4.41 -9.56 -34.51
CA PRO A 498 -3.08 -9.60 -33.91
C PRO A 498 -2.53 -8.18 -33.80
N ILE A 499 -1.78 -7.92 -32.72
CA ILE A 499 -1.14 -6.61 -32.49
C ILE A 499 0.35 -6.77 -32.73
N THR A 500 0.94 -5.87 -33.51
CA THR A 500 2.39 -5.78 -33.68
C THR A 500 3.02 -4.83 -32.66
N ASP A 501 4.29 -5.06 -32.32
CA ASP A 501 5.08 -4.14 -31.50
C ASP A 501 5.04 -2.72 -32.07
N THR A 502 4.89 -1.75 -31.17
CA THR A 502 4.83 -0.32 -31.49
C THR A 502 6.01 0.46 -30.88
N GLY A 503 6.87 -0.20 -30.10
CA GLY A 503 7.98 0.41 -29.36
C GLY A 503 7.65 0.72 -27.90
N GLY A 504 6.45 0.41 -27.42
CA GLY A 504 6.05 0.53 -26.00
C GLY A 504 4.67 1.13 -25.76
N PHE A 505 4.25 1.17 -24.48
CA PHE A 505 2.90 1.55 -24.06
C PHE A 505 2.47 3.00 -24.27
N GLN A 506 3.36 3.84 -24.80
CA GLN A 506 3.10 5.24 -25.12
C GLN A 506 3.43 5.56 -26.59
N HIS A 507 3.81 4.55 -27.37
CA HIS A 507 4.09 4.67 -28.79
C HIS A 507 2.87 4.18 -29.57
N TRP A 508 2.02 5.11 -30.00
CA TRP A 508 0.74 4.77 -30.62
C TRP A 508 0.88 4.59 -32.13
N GLN A 509 0.38 3.46 -32.64
CA GLN A 509 0.35 3.15 -34.06
C GLN A 509 -1.03 2.67 -34.49
N THR A 510 -1.40 2.99 -35.73
CA THR A 510 -2.65 2.50 -36.34
C THR A 510 -2.32 1.22 -37.10
N GLN A 511 -2.97 0.12 -36.72
CA GLN A 511 -2.79 -1.18 -37.35
C GLN A 511 -4.07 -1.58 -38.08
N GLU A 512 -3.93 -2.35 -39.16
CA GLU A 512 -5.04 -2.80 -39.99
C GLU A 512 -5.37 -4.27 -39.69
N GLY A 513 -6.66 -4.54 -39.51
CA GLY A 513 -7.19 -5.87 -39.28
C GLY A 513 -7.97 -6.42 -40.48
N THR A 514 -8.51 -7.61 -40.29
CA THR A 514 -9.37 -8.25 -41.30
C THR A 514 -10.64 -7.44 -41.50
N ALA A 515 -11.03 -7.21 -42.75
CA ALA A 515 -12.27 -6.52 -43.08
C ALA A 515 -13.51 -7.30 -42.61
N ILE A 516 -14.51 -6.59 -42.11
CA ILE A 516 -15.72 -7.15 -41.51
C ILE A 516 -16.93 -6.81 -42.37
N PHE A 517 -17.72 -7.81 -42.74
CA PHE A 517 -19.01 -7.55 -43.38
C PHE A 517 -20.04 -7.18 -42.32
N LEU A 518 -20.70 -6.04 -42.50
CA LEU A 518 -21.70 -5.51 -41.60
C LEU A 518 -23.01 -5.30 -42.36
N GLU A 519 -24.11 -5.80 -41.80
CA GLU A 519 -25.45 -5.51 -42.29
C GLU A 519 -25.90 -4.12 -41.83
N LYS A 520 -26.78 -3.47 -42.60
CA LYS A 520 -27.39 -2.21 -42.18
C LYS A 520 -28.27 -2.44 -40.95
N GLY A 521 -28.13 -1.64 -39.91
CA GLY A 521 -28.95 -1.76 -38.70
C GLY A 521 -28.15 -1.57 -37.41
N GLU A 522 -28.78 -1.88 -36.28
CA GLU A 522 -28.13 -1.91 -34.98
C GLU A 522 -27.52 -3.28 -34.70
N HIS A 523 -26.28 -3.31 -34.24
CA HIS A 523 -25.55 -4.53 -33.89
C HIS A 523 -24.76 -4.34 -32.59
N HIS A 524 -24.26 -5.45 -32.07
CA HIS A 524 -23.23 -5.43 -31.03
C HIS A 524 -21.89 -5.87 -31.64
N LEU A 525 -20.86 -5.07 -31.39
CA LEU A 525 -19.47 -5.44 -31.63
C LEU A 525 -18.86 -5.86 -30.29
N ASP A 526 -18.51 -7.13 -30.17
CA ASP A 526 -17.83 -7.67 -29.00
C ASP A 526 -16.32 -7.76 -29.26
N LEU A 527 -15.52 -7.23 -28.35
CA LEU A 527 -14.07 -7.38 -28.31
C LEU A 527 -13.72 -8.34 -27.17
N ALA A 528 -13.04 -9.42 -27.49
CA ALA A 528 -12.50 -10.38 -26.54
C ALA A 528 -10.97 -10.36 -26.58
N VAL A 529 -10.32 -10.21 -25.43
CA VAL A 529 -8.85 -10.17 -25.35
C VAL A 529 -8.30 -11.59 -25.48
N THR A 530 -7.55 -11.84 -26.55
CA THR A 530 -6.91 -13.14 -26.81
C THR A 530 -5.61 -13.25 -26.00
N GLU A 531 -4.82 -12.18 -25.99
CA GLU A 531 -3.57 -12.07 -25.22
C GLU A 531 -3.43 -10.62 -24.74
N GLY A 532 -2.87 -10.38 -23.54
CA GLY A 532 -2.81 -9.05 -22.91
C GLY A 532 -1.61 -8.21 -23.37
N ASN A 533 -1.16 -7.28 -22.51
CA ASN A 533 0.09 -6.50 -22.68
C ASN A 533 0.10 -5.49 -23.85
N TRP A 534 -1.07 -4.95 -24.21
CA TRP A 534 -1.24 -3.83 -25.14
C TRP A 534 -2.31 -2.85 -24.63
N ARG A 535 -2.43 -1.69 -25.27
CA ARG A 535 -3.43 -0.66 -25.00
C ARG A 535 -4.17 -0.32 -26.29
N LEU A 536 -5.44 0.05 -26.17
CA LEU A 536 -6.30 0.40 -27.30
C LEU A 536 -6.96 1.74 -27.04
N ASN A 537 -6.77 2.67 -27.98
CA ASN A 537 -7.36 4.00 -27.96
C ASN A 537 -8.74 3.95 -28.64
N TRP A 538 -8.76 3.58 -29.92
CA TRP A 538 -10.01 3.46 -30.69
C TRP A 538 -9.93 2.39 -31.78
N ILE A 539 -11.11 1.99 -32.25
CA ILE A 539 -11.31 1.19 -33.46
C ILE A 539 -12.02 2.09 -34.47
N ASP A 540 -11.55 2.14 -35.70
CA ASP A 540 -12.19 2.87 -36.79
C ASP A 540 -12.65 1.89 -37.86
N MET A 541 -13.89 2.07 -38.33
CA MET A 541 -14.46 1.22 -39.37
C MET A 541 -15.00 2.07 -40.52
N HIS A 542 -14.49 1.82 -41.72
CA HIS A 542 -14.87 2.54 -42.94
C HIS A 542 -15.18 1.59 -44.10
N PRO A 543 -16.18 1.90 -44.96
CA PRO A 543 -16.49 1.12 -46.15
C PRO A 543 -15.26 0.90 -47.02
N MET A 544 -15.18 -0.30 -47.60
CA MET A 544 -14.24 -0.64 -48.66
C MET A 544 -14.64 -0.08 -50.01
#